data_AF-A0AAV8ZS77-F1
#
_entry.id   AF-A0AAV8ZS77-F1
#
_cell.length_a   1.000
_cell.length_b   1.000
_cell.length_c   1.000
_cell.angle_alpha   90.00
_cell.angle_beta   90.00
_cell.angle_gamma   90.00
#
_symmetry.space_group_name_H-M   'P 1'
#
loop_
_entity.id
_entity.type
_entity.pdbx_description
1 polymer ?
#
loop_
_entity_poly.entity_id
_entity_poly.type
_entity_poly.pdbx_seq_one_letter_code
_entity_poly.pdbx_strand_id
1 'polypeptide(L)'
;MSFYNNIREVLSDIEDVNLYNYDETNIQDDPGAKKDVVSRRAKRVERVQNHSRTFMSLMVCGSANGDLLLPMVVHKAQNLYEI
;
A
#
# COMPACT_ATOMS: atom_id res chain seq x y z
N MET A 1 -6.43 11.44 -19.37
CA MET A 1 -5.83 10.57 -20.41
C MET A 1 -4.76 11.26 -21.25
N SER A 2 -4.82 12.58 -21.52
CA SER A 2 -3.89 13.25 -22.46
C SER A 2 -2.41 13.27 -22.05
N PHE A 3 -2.10 13.17 -20.75
CA PHE A 3 -0.72 13.12 -20.24
C PHE A 3 0.13 12.00 -20.89
N TYR A 4 -0.48 10.83 -21.12
CA TYR A 4 0.23 9.67 -21.66
C TYR A 4 0.41 9.70 -23.18
N ASN A 5 -0.19 10.66 -23.88
CA ASN A 5 -0.17 10.68 -25.35
C ASN A 5 1.22 10.90 -25.93
N ASN A 6 2.05 11.70 -25.26
CA ASN A 6 3.40 12.06 -25.73
C ASN A 6 4.52 11.42 -24.91
N ILE A 7 4.18 10.59 -23.91
CA ILE A 7 5.15 10.08 -22.95
C ILE A 7 6.24 9.24 -23.64
N ARG A 8 5.88 8.50 -24.69
CA ARG A 8 6.81 7.69 -25.47
C ARG A 8 7.82 8.54 -26.24
N GLU A 9 7.38 9.70 -26.75
CA GLU A 9 8.24 10.62 -27.49
C GLU A 9 9.17 11.39 -26.54
N VAL A 10 8.68 11.79 -25.37
CA VAL A 10 9.50 12.48 -24.35
C VAL A 10 10.58 11.58 -23.77
N LEU A 11 10.32 10.28 -23.65
CA LEU A 11 11.23 9.31 -23.05
C LEU A 11 12.13 8.59 -24.07
N SER A 12 12.03 8.87 -25.37
CA SER A 12 12.72 8.09 -26.42
C SER A 12 14.25 8.13 -26.34
N ASP A 13 14.79 9.23 -25.80
CA ASP A 13 16.23 9.48 -25.76
C ASP A 13 16.82 9.22 -24.36
N ILE A 14 16.04 8.62 -23.46
CA ILE A 14 16.45 8.29 -22.10
C ILE A 14 16.73 6.80 -22.02
N GLU A 15 17.93 6.44 -21.57
CA GLU A 15 18.27 5.04 -21.31
C GLU A 15 17.41 4.44 -20.17
N ASP A 16 17.04 3.16 -20.29
CA ASP A 16 16.19 2.46 -19.32
C ASP A 16 16.72 2.51 -17.88
N VAL A 17 18.06 2.58 -17.72
CA VAL A 17 18.74 2.69 -16.41
C VAL A 17 18.46 4.03 -15.70
N ASN A 18 18.03 5.04 -16.45
CA ASN A 18 17.74 6.39 -15.95
C ASN A 18 16.23 6.62 -15.78
N LEU A 19 15.39 5.67 -16.20
CA LEU A 19 13.94 5.77 -16.09
C LEU A 19 13.47 5.10 -14.80
N TYR A 20 13.02 5.90 -13.84
CA TYR A 20 12.50 5.43 -12.56
C TYR A 20 11.02 5.76 -12.42
N ASN A 21 10.24 4.78 -11.96
CA ASN A 21 8.90 5.02 -11.46
C ASN A 21 8.91 5.02 -9.94
N TYR A 22 8.21 5.98 -9.35
CA TYR A 22 8.13 6.16 -7.91
C TYR A 22 6.69 6.40 -7.50
N ASP A 23 6.14 5.53 -6.66
CA ASP A 23 4.74 5.59 -6.25
C ASP A 23 4.52 5.03 -4.84
N GLU A 24 3.37 5.41 -4.26
CA GLU A 24 2.92 4.95 -2.94
C GLU A 24 1.97 3.76 -3.09
N THR A 25 2.22 2.70 -2.31
CA THR A 25 1.27 1.59 -2.18
C THR A 25 0.91 1.32 -0.73
N ASN A 26 -0.36 0.97 -0.50
CA ASN A 26 -0.86 0.66 0.83
C ASN A 26 -0.99 -0.84 1.01
N ILE A 27 -0.24 -1.39 1.97
CA ILE A 27 -0.37 -2.77 2.41
C ILE A 27 -1.34 -2.81 3.57
N GLN A 28 -2.36 -3.66 3.45
CA GLN A 28 -3.35 -3.89 4.48
C GLN A 28 -3.16 -5.29 5.06
N ASP A 29 -3.00 -5.36 6.38
CA ASP A 29 -3.14 -6.62 7.10
C ASP A 29 -4.62 -6.97 7.22
N ASP A 30 -5.03 -8.14 6.71
CA ASP A 30 -6.37 -8.69 6.94
C ASP A 30 -6.31 -9.76 8.04
N PRO A 31 -6.75 -9.44 9.26
CA PRO A 31 -6.83 -10.41 10.36
C PRO A 31 -7.90 -11.50 10.13
N GLY A 32 -8.51 -11.54 8.94
CA GLY A 32 -9.35 -12.61 8.43
C GLY A 32 -10.80 -12.48 8.90
N ALA A 33 -11.68 -11.97 8.05
CA ALA A 33 -13.12 -12.04 8.30
C ALA A 33 -13.58 -13.52 8.28
N LYS A 34 -14.09 -14.04 9.40
CA LYS A 34 -14.66 -15.40 9.50
C LYS A 34 -16.18 -15.33 9.68
N LYS A 35 -16.89 -16.22 8.99
CA LYS A 35 -18.33 -16.46 9.21
C LYS A 35 -18.48 -17.64 10.14
N ASP A 36 -19.10 -17.42 11.29
CA ASP A 36 -19.33 -18.45 12.30
C ASP A 36 -20.82 -18.78 12.40
N VAL A 37 -21.15 -20.06 12.54
CA VAL A 37 -22.52 -20.51 12.85
C VAL A 37 -22.63 -20.72 14.34
N VAL A 38 -23.53 -20.00 14.98
CA VAL A 38 -23.74 -20.05 16.43
C VAL A 38 -25.13 -20.58 16.77
N SER A 39 -25.28 -21.20 17.94
CA SER A 39 -26.59 -21.67 18.39
C SER A 39 -27.55 -20.50 18.55
N ARG A 40 -28.83 -20.66 18.19
CA ARG A 40 -29.87 -19.63 18.36
C ARG A 40 -30.05 -19.16 19.82
N ARG A 41 -29.58 -19.94 20.80
CA ARG A 41 -29.69 -19.62 22.23
C ARG A 41 -28.47 -18.84 22.77
N ALA A 42 -27.44 -18.63 21.96
CA ALA A 42 -26.27 -17.84 22.37
C ALA A 42 -26.68 -16.37 22.55
N LYS A 43 -26.56 -15.88 23.78
CA LYS A 43 -26.99 -14.52 24.15
C LYS A 43 -26.02 -13.45 23.64
N ARG A 44 -24.72 -13.77 23.55
CA ARG A 44 -23.67 -12.92 22.99
C ARG A 44 -22.59 -13.78 22.36
N VAL A 45 -22.15 -13.38 21.17
CA VAL A 45 -21.00 -13.96 20.47
C VAL A 45 -19.96 -12.88 20.37
N GLU A 46 -18.77 -13.15 20.89
CA GLU A 46 -17.66 -12.20 20.85
C GLU A 46 -16.55 -12.78 19.99
N ARG A 47 -16.03 -11.94 19.09
CA ARG A 47 -14.78 -12.24 18.39
C ARG A 47 -13.65 -11.65 19.22
N VAL A 48 -12.92 -12.51 19.92
CA VAL A 48 -11.70 -12.11 20.63
C VAL A 48 -10.57 -12.02 19.62
N GLN A 49 -10.09 -10.80 19.36
CA GLN A 49 -9.01 -10.55 18.41
C GLN A 49 -7.97 -9.63 19.05
N ASN A 50 -6.72 -10.09 19.12
CA ASN A 50 -5.64 -9.40 19.83
C ASN A 50 -4.91 -8.34 19.00
N HIS A 51 -5.23 -8.20 17.71
CA HIS A 51 -4.59 -7.26 16.80
C HIS A 51 -5.66 -6.57 15.93
N SER A 52 -5.56 -5.26 15.74
CA SER A 52 -6.47 -4.53 14.86
C SER A 52 -5.98 -4.58 13.41
N ARG A 53 -6.89 -4.33 12.48
CA ARG A 53 -6.57 -4.16 11.05
C ARG A 53 -5.59 -3.00 10.89
N THR A 54 -4.39 -3.29 10.38
CA THR A 54 -3.31 -2.31 10.26
C THR A 54 -3.05 -1.99 8.79
N PHE A 55 -2.77 -0.73 8.51
CA PHE A 55 -2.35 -0.26 7.18
C PHE A 55 -0.92 0.26 7.28
N MET A 56 -0.08 -0.15 6.34
CA MET A 56 1.28 0.33 6.17
C MET A 56 1.39 0.92 4.77
N SER A 57 1.76 2.19 4.69
CA SER A 57 2.08 2.83 3.42
C SER A 57 3.58 2.64 3.13
N LEU A 58 3.87 2.21 1.90
CA LEU A 58 5.21 2.02 1.38
C LEU A 58 5.40 2.90 0.15
N MET A 59 6.53 3.60 0.10
CA MET A 59 7.03 4.21 -1.13
C MET A 59 7.97 3.23 -1.83
N VAL A 60 7.70 2.94 -3.10
CA VAL A 60 8.50 2.01 -3.89
C VAL A 60 9.05 2.73 -5.11
N CYS A 61 10.32 2.51 -5.40
CA CYS A 61 10.98 3.03 -6.60
C CYS A 61 11.55 1.87 -7.43
N GLY A 62 11.24 1.81 -8.72
CA GLY A 62 11.78 0.82 -9.63
C GLY A 62 12.29 1.45 -10.94
N SER A 63 13.40 0.94 -11.45
CA SER A 63 13.93 1.32 -12.77
C SER A 63 13.28 0.49 -13.88
N ALA A 64 13.28 1.02 -15.12
CA ALA A 64 12.81 0.28 -16.29
C ALA A 64 13.69 -0.94 -16.62
N ASN A 65 14.94 -0.95 -16.15
CA ASN A 65 15.87 -2.08 -16.25
C ASN A 65 15.61 -3.18 -15.19
N GLY A 66 14.64 -2.98 -14.29
CA GLY A 66 14.23 -3.97 -13.29
C GLY A 66 14.92 -3.85 -11.93
N ASP A 67 15.70 -2.79 -11.71
CA ASP A 67 16.29 -2.52 -10.39
C ASP A 67 15.24 -1.94 -9.45
N LEU A 68 15.12 -2.51 -8.25
CA LEU A 68 14.24 -1.99 -7.21
C LEU A 68 15.08 -1.29 -6.13
N LEU A 69 14.81 -0.01 -5.89
CA LEU A 69 15.40 0.67 -4.74
C LEU A 69 14.73 0.20 -3.45
N LEU A 70 15.44 0.33 -2.33
CA LEU A 70 14.93 -0.06 -1.02
C LEU A 70 13.58 0.63 -0.74
N PRO A 71 12.50 -0.13 -0.46
CA PRO A 71 11.22 0.44 -0.11
C PRO A 71 11.33 1.28 1.18
N MET A 72 10.67 2.43 1.20
CA MET A 72 10.60 3.27 2.39
C MET A 72 9.23 3.15 3.05
N VAL A 73 9.21 3.05 4.38
CA VAL A 73 7.97 3.04 5.15
C VAL A 73 7.53 4.47 5.43
N VAL A 74 6.30 4.82 5.04
CA VAL A 74 5.71 6.12 5.34
C VAL A 74 5.10 6.05 6.73
N HIS A 75 5.74 6.72 7.68
CA HIS A 75 5.23 6.82 9.05
C HIS A 75 4.24 7.99 9.17
N LYS A 76 3.11 7.73 9.83
CA LYS A 76 2.17 8.78 10.20
C LYS A 76 2.84 9.72 11.22
N ALA A 77 2.70 11.02 11.05
CA ALA A 77 3.25 12.00 12.00
C ALA A 77 2.65 11.78 13.40
N GLN A 78 3.49 11.83 14.44
CA GLN A 78 3.09 11.58 15.83
C GLN A 78 2.03 12.58 16.32
N ASN A 79 2.08 13.83 15.83
CA ASN A 79 1.29 14.95 16.37
C ASN A 79 0.33 15.54 15.32
N LEU A 80 -0.20 14.71 14.42
CA LEU A 80 -1.02 15.20 13.29
C LEU A 80 -2.27 16.01 13.71
N TYR A 81 -2.69 15.91 14.98
CA TYR A 81 -3.87 16.59 15.54
C TYR A 81 -3.60 17.32 16.86
N GLU A 82 -2.35 17.41 17.31
CA GLU A 82 -2.01 18.24 18.47
C GLU A 82 -1.83 19.67 17.97
N ILE A 83 -2.77 20.55 18.34
CA ILE A 83 -2.72 22.01 18.15
C ILE A 83 -2.15 22.63 19.42
#